data_AF-A0A2I0NND3-F1
#
_entry.id   AF-A0A2I0NND3-F1
#
_cell.length_a   1.000
_cell.length_b   1.000
_cell.length_c   1.000
_cell.angle_alpha   90.00
_cell.angle_beta   90.00
_cell.angle_gamma   90.00
#
_symmetry.space_group_name_H-M   'P 1'
#
loop_
_entity.id
_entity.type
_entity.pdbx_description
1 polymer ?
#
loop_
_entity_poly.entity_id
_entity_poly.type
_entity_poly.pdbx_seq_one_letter_code
_entity_poly.pdbx_strand_id
1 'polypeptide(L)' 'MSATGEQYVVDEHGNRVAIILPLSEYEQMQEDLHDLAVVAERREEPTVEFNEFRKQYEQ' A
#
# COMPACT_ATOMS: atom_id res chain seq x y z
N MET A 1 12.80 7.55 13.59
CA MET A 1 13.29 8.74 12.86
C MET A 1 12.50 9.94 13.36
N SER A 2 13.14 11.09 13.49
CA SER A 2 12.59 12.27 14.17
C SER A 2 11.26 12.72 13.56
N ALA A 3 10.23 12.81 14.40
CA ALA A 3 8.93 13.35 14.06
C ALA A 3 9.06 14.85 13.75
N THR A 4 9.26 15.20 12.48
CA THR A 4 8.83 16.49 11.96
C THR A 4 7.33 16.38 11.76
N GLY A 5 6.54 17.10 12.57
CA GLY A 5 5.08 17.01 12.53
C GLY A 5 4.51 17.18 11.11
N GLU A 6 3.41 16.48 10.83
CA GLU A 6 2.70 16.50 9.54
C GLU A 6 2.46 17.94 9.07
N GLN A 7 2.92 18.27 7.87
CA GLN A 7 2.75 19.60 7.28
C GLN A 7 1.58 19.59 6.31
N TYR A 8 0.67 20.53 6.46
CA TYR A 8 -0.54 20.63 5.65
C TYR A 8 -0.54 21.89 4.79
N VAL A 9 -1.04 21.77 3.56
CA VAL A 9 -1.42 22.91 2.72
C VAL A 9 -2.87 23.24 3.05
N VAL A 10 -3.14 24.51 3.33
CA VAL A 10 -4.48 25.02 3.66
C VAL A 10 -4.99 25.97 2.59
N ASP A 11 -6.30 25.98 2.36
CA ASP A 11 -6.97 26.94 1.48
C ASP A 11 -7.18 28.31 2.16
N GLU A 12 -7.80 29.25 1.45
CA GLU A 12 -8.11 30.60 1.95
C GLU A 12 -9.10 30.63 3.12
N HIS A 13 -9.88 29.56 3.30
CA HIS A 13 -10.82 29.39 4.40
C HIS A 13 -10.20 28.68 5.60
N GLY A 14 -8.94 28.25 5.49
CA GLY A 14 -8.22 27.51 6.53
C GLY A 14 -8.46 26.00 6.53
N ASN A 15 -9.11 25.45 5.51
CA ASN A 15 -9.31 24.01 5.38
C ASN A 15 -8.04 23.35 4.85
N ARG A 16 -7.67 22.19 5.41
CA ARG A 16 -6.55 21.37 4.90
C ARG A 16 -6.95 20.74 3.57
N VAL A 17 -6.19 21.00 2.52
CA VAL A 17 -6.46 20.52 1.16
C VAL A 17 -5.35 19.60 0.62
N ALA A 18 -4.16 19.64 1.20
CA ALA A 18 -3.08 18.68 0.91
C ALA A 18 -2.18 18.46 2.12
N ILE A 19 -1.33 17.44 2.05
CA ILE A 19 -0.31 17.09 3.06
C ILE A 19 1.04 16.91 2.38
N ILE A 20 2.11 17.34 3.04
CA ILE A 20 3.49 17.09 2.61
C ILE A 20 4.00 15.90 3.43
N LEU A 21 4.39 14.85 2.72
CA LEU A 21 4.92 13.62 3.30
C LEU A 21 6.36 13.40 2.82
N PRO A 22 7.22 12.76 3.64
CA PRO A 22 8.43 12.14 3.14
C PRO A 22 8.10 11.19 1.98
N LEU A 23 8.92 11.20 0.92
CA LEU A 23 8.67 10.38 -0.27
C LEU A 23 8.53 8.88 0.08
N SER A 24 9.37 8.38 0.98
CA SER A 24 9.33 6.99 1.43
C SER A 24 8.02 6.61 2.11
N GLU A 25 7.38 7.55 2.80
CA GLU A 25 6.08 7.30 3.45
C GLU A 25 4.96 7.22 2.40
N TYR A 26 4.98 8.12 1.41
CA TYR A 26 4.05 8.04 0.27
C TYR A 26 4.21 6.73 -0.51
N GLU A 27 5.44 6.32 -0.80
CA GLU A 27 5.74 5.06 -1.52
C GLU A 27 5.25 3.85 -0.72
N GLN A 28 5.46 3.81 0.60
CA GLN A 28 4.94 2.75 1.46
C GLN A 28 3.40 2.70 1.43
N MET A 29 2.71 3.84 1.50
CA MET A 29 1.26 3.87 1.42
C MET A 29 0.73 3.35 0.07
N GLN A 30 1.45 3.61 -1.03
CA GLN A 30 1.09 3.07 -2.34
C GLN A 30 1.29 1.55 -2.40
N GLU A 31 2.35 1.03 -1.79
CA GLU A 31 2.57 -0.41 -1.66
C GLU A 31 1.45 -1.07 -0.85
N ASP A 32 1.11 -0.52 0.32
CA ASP A 32 0.05 -1.06 1.17
C ASP A 32 -1.30 -1.15 0.43
N LEU A 33 -1.62 -0.13 -0.38
CA LEU A 33 -2.82 -0.12 -1.22
C LEU A 33 -2.77 -1.18 -2.32
N HIS A 34 -1.60 -1.39 -2.93
CA HIS A 34 -1.39 -2.43 -3.93
C HIS A 34 -1.59 -3.82 -3.32
N ASP A 35 -0.99 -4.09 -2.17
CA ASP A 35 -1.12 -5.36 -1.47
C ASP A 35 -2.57 -5.65 -1.10
N LEU A 36 -3.30 -4.65 -0.61
CA LEU A 36 -4.74 -4.78 -0.31
C LEU A 36 -5.57 -5.08 -1.57
N ALA A 37 -5.23 -4.47 -2.71
CA ALA A 37 -5.88 -4.77 -3.98
C ALA A 37 -5.61 -6.22 -4.41
N VAL A 38 -4.35 -6.68 -4.32
CA VAL A 38 -3.98 -8.08 -4.62
C VAL A 38 -4.76 -9.05 -3.73
N VAL A 39 -4.88 -8.77 -2.42
CA VAL A 39 -5.67 -9.60 -1.49
C VAL A 39 -7.15 -9.64 -1.90
N ALA A 40 -7.72 -8.50 -2.30
CA ALA A 40 -9.12 -8.43 -2.71
C ALA A 40 -9.38 -9.19 -4.01
N GLU A 41 -8.51 -9.06 -5.02
CA GLU A 41 -8.61 -9.76 -6.30
C GLU A 41 -8.51 -11.28 -6.12
N ARG A 42 -7.65 -11.73 -5.20
CA ARG A 42 -7.42 -13.16 -4.92
C ARG A 42 -8.37 -13.75 -3.89
N ARG A 43 -9.33 -12.98 -3.37
CA ARG A 43 -10.22 -13.41 -2.29
C ARG A 43 -11.05 -14.66 -2.63
N GLU A 44 -11.44 -14.81 -3.89
CA GLU A 44 -12.24 -15.94 -4.38
C GLU A 44 -11.39 -16.99 -5.11
N GLU A 45 -10.07 -16.79 -5.20
CA GLU A 45 -9.15 -17.75 -5.82
C GLU A 45 -9.10 -19.03 -4.97
N PRO A 46 -9.27 -20.22 -5.58
CA PRO A 46 -9.15 -21.47 -4.85
C PRO A 46 -7.71 -21.65 -4.34
N THR A 47 -7.57 -22.21 -3.15
CA THR A 47 -6.26 -22.58 -2.62
C THR A 47 -5.68 -23.74 -3.40
N VAL A 48 -4.37 -23.71 -3.66
CA VAL A 48 -3.61 -24.81 -4.26
C VAL A 48 -2.77 -25.51 -3.20
N GLU A 49 -2.66 -26.84 -3.28
CA GLU A 49 -1.79 -27.62 -2.40
C GLU A 49 -0.32 -27.24 -2.63
N PHE A 50 0.47 -27.13 -1.56
CA PHE A 50 1.87 -26.70 -1.66
C PHE A 50 2.71 -27.59 -2.58
N ASN A 51 2.44 -28.90 -2.59
CA ASN A 51 3.11 -29.86 -3.49
C ASN A 51 2.72 -29.65 -4.97
N GLU A 52 1.50 -29.20 -5.24
CA GLU A 52 1.05 -28.86 -6.60
C GLU A 52 1.70 -27.56 -7.06
N PHE A 53 1.73 -26.56 -6.19
CA PHE A 53 2.43 -25.29 -6.43
C PHE A 53 3.90 -25.52 -6.78
N ARG A 54 4.64 -26.33 -6.00
CA ARG A 54 6.06 -26.64 -6.29
C ARG A 54 6.27 -27.26 -7.67
N LYS A 55 5.42 -28.20 -8.10
CA LYS A 55 5.54 -28.83 -9.42
C LYS A 55 5.39 -27.84 -10.59
N GLN A 56 4.60 -26.77 -10.39
CA GLN A 56 4.38 -25.77 -11.43
C GLN A 56 5.54 -24.78 -11.56
N TYR A 57 6.34 -24.59 -10.50
CA TYR A 57 7.37 -23.55 -10.42
C TYR A 57 8.80 -24.06 -10.14
N GLU A 58 9.00 -25.37 -10.07
CA GLU A 58 10.33 -25.99 -10.13
C GLU A 58 10.72 -26.22 -11.60
N GLN A 59 11.78 -25.54 -12.06
CA GLN A 59 12.55 -25.93 -13.24
C GLN A 59 13.56 -27.01 -12.87
#